data_AF-A0A1Q4R096-F1
#
_entry.id   AF-A0A1Q4R096-F1
#
_cell.length_a   1.000
_cell.length_b   1.000
_cell.length_c   1.000
_cell.angle_alpha   90.00
_cell.angle_beta   90.00
_cell.angle_gamma   90.00
#
_symmetry.space_group_name_H-M   'P 1'
#
loop_
_entity.id
_entity.type
_entity.pdbx_description
1 polymer ?
#
loop_
_entity_poly.entity_id
_entity_poly.type
_entity_poly.pdbx_seq_one_letter_code
_entity_poly.pdbx_strand_id
1 'polypeptide(L)'
;MKFPDNYNTEFRQEAERLTQLLQNSQKGFSYLRMGDLELAFMVHFQEGNPLKFDLEMDNLSENTMKNWCHPGITLEDYPKLLEAYEKCDYLDDQSYFDVSSEKLNRLTLNRAENTDKNPSDKCSHVFFPWVFYEFKEFTRHRKCLFVGAESAIFKELFQTPAYRELARDFIAEDVDFYFYQPPEDGRNVSKNQTQIYQEIKQIILEQQIDTAFISLGGISKIIGYHLSQELQVKVFDFGSMMRAFTYSGSDGNTFHQSPHHPFLFYLPFDLYMNALEKAHPYFSEEQIFAKALTQLGRDLIDPIAGWSNSNVSLTPENIQRFQQDKLAFTTRYGKLLENPECKKLYQNFDAWLLSQGYGVRGKLFLLKQRANKFVQKVQNKLQSIFFKQD
;
A
#
# COMPACT_ATOMS: atom_id res chain seq x y z
N MET A 1 -15.23 -11.24 9.85
CA MET A 1 -15.16 -10.63 8.50
C MET A 1 -15.09 -11.76 7.49
N LYS A 2 -15.94 -11.79 6.47
CA LYS A 2 -15.83 -12.77 5.38
C LYS A 2 -15.23 -12.04 4.19
N PHE A 3 -14.22 -12.62 3.55
CA PHE A 3 -13.88 -12.25 2.18
C PHE A 3 -15.18 -12.29 1.35
N PRO A 4 -15.43 -11.35 0.43
CA PRO A 4 -16.59 -11.42 -0.45
C PRO A 4 -16.74 -12.85 -0.99
N ASP A 5 -17.96 -13.41 -0.99
CA ASP A 5 -18.24 -14.79 -1.43
C ASP A 5 -17.74 -15.08 -2.89
N ASN A 6 -17.30 -14.03 -3.57
CA ASN A 6 -16.72 -13.97 -4.90
C ASN A 6 -15.24 -14.45 -4.96
N TYR A 7 -14.57 -14.63 -3.81
CA TYR A 7 -13.24 -15.22 -3.79
C TYR A 7 -13.34 -16.74 -3.92
N ASN A 8 -13.30 -17.14 -5.19
CA ASN A 8 -13.37 -18.49 -5.72
C ASN A 8 -12.46 -19.48 -4.95
N THR A 9 -12.85 -20.76 -4.91
CA THR A 9 -12.01 -21.90 -4.50
C THR A 9 -10.60 -21.81 -5.08
N GLU A 10 -10.48 -21.29 -6.31
CA GLU A 10 -9.22 -21.06 -7.03
C GLU A 10 -8.23 -20.14 -6.28
N PHE A 11 -8.69 -19.02 -5.70
CA PHE A 11 -7.81 -18.10 -4.94
C PHE A 11 -7.22 -18.76 -3.72
N ARG A 12 -8.05 -19.53 -3.01
CA ARG A 12 -7.65 -20.25 -1.82
C ARG A 12 -6.66 -21.36 -2.18
N GLN A 13 -6.94 -22.10 -3.25
CA GLN A 13 -6.01 -23.12 -3.77
C GLN A 13 -4.67 -22.50 -4.15
N GLU A 14 -4.66 -21.34 -4.79
CA GLU A 14 -3.41 -20.67 -5.15
C GLU A 14 -2.66 -20.12 -3.93
N ALA A 15 -3.36 -19.61 -2.92
CA ALA A 15 -2.75 -19.23 -1.65
C ALA A 15 -2.10 -20.45 -0.95
N GLU A 16 -2.83 -21.57 -0.85
CA GLU A 16 -2.32 -22.83 -0.30
C GLU A 16 -1.11 -23.33 -1.10
N ARG A 17 -1.16 -23.26 -2.44
CA ARG A 17 -0.03 -23.62 -3.31
C ARG A 17 1.18 -22.73 -3.08
N LEU A 18 1.01 -21.42 -2.94
CA LEU A 18 2.09 -20.49 -2.64
C LEU A 18 2.76 -20.81 -1.30
N THR A 19 1.98 -21.14 -0.27
CA THR A 19 2.52 -21.63 1.02
C THR A 19 3.34 -22.89 0.84
N GLN A 20 2.86 -23.86 0.05
CA GLN A 20 3.60 -25.10 -0.24
C GLN A 20 4.91 -24.82 -0.95
N LEU A 21 4.93 -23.94 -1.96
CA LEU A 21 6.17 -23.54 -2.65
C LEU A 21 7.16 -22.91 -1.66
N LEU A 22 6.69 -21.98 -0.83
CA LEU A 22 7.51 -21.33 0.19
C LEU A 22 8.05 -22.34 1.21
N GLN A 23 7.26 -23.30 1.66
CA GLN A 23 7.68 -24.30 2.66
C GLN A 23 8.62 -25.36 2.08
N ASN A 24 8.38 -25.78 0.83
CA ASN A 24 9.13 -26.86 0.19
C ASN A 24 10.46 -26.38 -0.42
N SER A 25 10.65 -25.07 -0.62
CA SER A 25 11.92 -24.55 -1.11
C SER A 25 13.02 -24.80 -0.08
N GLN A 26 13.98 -25.64 -0.46
CA GLN A 26 15.22 -25.89 0.29
C GLN A 26 16.26 -24.76 0.11
N LYS A 27 16.03 -23.88 -0.87
CA LYS A 27 16.87 -22.71 -1.16
C LYS A 27 16.16 -21.44 -0.71
N GLY A 28 16.77 -20.29 -0.98
CA GLY A 28 16.06 -19.01 -0.98
C GLY A 28 14.80 -19.08 -1.85
N PHE A 29 13.85 -18.17 -1.61
CA PHE A 29 12.66 -18.06 -2.45
C PHE A 29 12.25 -16.59 -2.56
N SER A 30 12.20 -16.03 -3.76
CA SER A 30 11.75 -14.65 -4.00
C SER A 30 10.35 -14.64 -4.64
N TYR A 31 9.35 -14.24 -3.86
CA TYR A 31 8.03 -13.85 -4.36
C TYR A 31 8.05 -12.35 -4.68
N LEU A 32 7.87 -12.00 -5.96
CA LEU A 32 7.82 -10.61 -6.42
C LEU A 32 6.45 -10.30 -7.02
N ARG A 33 5.95 -9.09 -6.75
CA ARG A 33 4.70 -8.60 -7.35
C ARG A 33 5.00 -7.42 -8.26
N MET A 34 4.54 -7.49 -9.50
CA MET A 34 4.70 -6.41 -10.46
C MET A 34 3.71 -5.29 -10.18
N GLY A 35 4.18 -4.12 -9.73
CA GLY A 35 3.32 -2.95 -9.56
C GLY A 35 2.99 -2.25 -10.88
N ASP A 36 1.89 -1.50 -10.91
CA ASP A 36 1.40 -0.80 -12.10
C ASP A 36 2.34 0.32 -12.56
N LEU A 37 2.95 1.04 -11.60
CA LEU A 37 3.96 2.06 -11.89
C LEU A 37 5.28 1.47 -12.39
N GLU A 38 5.77 0.38 -11.80
CA GLU A 38 6.96 -0.32 -12.29
C GLU A 38 6.74 -0.90 -13.69
N LEU A 39 5.55 -1.47 -13.94
CA LEU A 39 5.17 -1.97 -15.26
C LEU A 39 5.14 -0.84 -16.30
N ALA A 40 4.52 0.29 -15.98
CA ALA A 40 4.52 1.46 -16.87
C ALA A 40 5.94 1.95 -17.17
N PHE A 41 6.78 2.07 -16.13
CA PHE A 41 8.18 2.42 -16.26
C PHE A 41 8.94 1.47 -17.20
N MET A 42 8.83 0.15 -16.99
CA MET A 42 9.54 -0.84 -17.80
C MET A 42 9.08 -0.85 -19.26
N VAL A 43 7.77 -0.73 -19.52
CA VAL A 43 7.23 -0.64 -20.89
C VAL A 43 7.77 0.59 -21.60
N HIS A 44 7.75 1.75 -20.95
CA HIS A 44 8.31 2.98 -21.53
C HIS A 44 9.81 2.88 -21.82
N PHE A 45 10.56 2.20 -20.94
CA PHE A 45 11.97 1.95 -21.16
C PHE A 45 12.20 1.07 -22.40
N GLN A 46 11.47 -0.06 -22.52
CA GLN A 46 11.60 -0.98 -23.65
C GLN A 46 11.16 -0.38 -25.00
N GLU A 47 10.22 0.58 -24.97
CA GLU A 47 9.78 1.32 -26.15
C GLU A 47 10.72 2.48 -26.55
N GLY A 48 11.84 2.65 -25.83
CA GLY A 48 12.82 3.70 -26.11
C GLY A 48 12.38 5.10 -25.67
N ASN A 49 11.42 5.20 -24.74
CA ASN A 49 10.95 6.47 -24.20
C ASN A 49 11.00 6.53 -22.66
N PRO A 50 12.19 6.35 -22.05
CA PRO A 50 12.35 6.27 -20.59
C PRO A 50 11.89 7.53 -19.83
N LEU A 51 12.00 8.71 -20.44
CA LEU A 51 11.64 9.99 -19.80
C LEU A 51 10.14 10.28 -19.80
N LYS A 52 9.34 9.53 -20.56
CA LYS A 52 7.88 9.72 -20.59
C LYS A 52 7.26 9.48 -19.21
N PHE A 53 7.81 8.54 -18.45
CA PHE A 53 7.32 8.24 -17.10
C PHE A 53 7.47 9.44 -16.17
N ASP A 54 8.65 10.08 -16.15
CA ASP A 54 8.91 11.26 -15.30
C ASP A 54 7.97 12.43 -15.66
N LEU A 55 7.74 12.66 -16.96
CA LEU A 55 6.82 13.70 -17.45
C LEU A 55 5.35 13.45 -17.05
N GLU A 56 4.94 12.19 -16.94
CA GLU A 56 3.60 11.82 -16.47
C GLU A 56 3.46 11.99 -14.94
N MET A 57 4.55 11.84 -14.18
CA MET A 57 4.56 11.95 -12.72
C MET A 57 4.68 13.40 -12.21
N ASP A 58 5.39 14.29 -12.92
CA ASP A 58 5.61 15.69 -12.52
C ASP A 58 4.32 16.54 -12.45
N ASN A 59 3.21 16.06 -13.02
CA ASN A 59 1.93 16.80 -13.06
C ASN A 59 1.01 16.56 -11.84
N LEU A 60 1.48 15.93 -10.76
CA LEU A 60 0.62 15.42 -9.68
C LEU A 60 0.92 15.97 -8.25
N SER A 61 0.56 17.25 -8.04
CA SER A 61 -0.13 17.86 -6.87
C SER A 61 0.52 18.20 -5.50
N GLU A 62 0.01 19.29 -4.90
CA GLU A 62 0.38 19.96 -3.63
C GLU A 62 -0.59 19.68 -2.42
N ASN A 63 -1.41 18.62 -2.41
CA ASN A 63 -2.49 18.41 -1.40
C ASN A 63 -2.39 17.06 -0.65
N THR A 64 -2.45 17.07 0.69
CA THR A 64 -2.42 15.87 1.56
C THR A 64 -3.53 14.87 1.34
N MET A 65 -4.68 15.27 0.78
CA MET A 65 -5.80 14.36 0.49
C MET A 65 -5.80 13.85 -0.96
N LYS A 66 -4.76 14.13 -1.75
CA LYS A 66 -4.58 13.53 -3.07
C LYS A 66 -3.63 12.35 -2.97
N ASN A 67 -4.02 11.24 -3.61
CA ASN A 67 -3.20 10.05 -3.72
C ASN A 67 -1.93 10.38 -4.51
N TRP A 68 -0.78 10.06 -3.93
CA TRP A 68 0.51 10.19 -4.60
C TRP A 68 1.32 8.92 -4.37
N CYS A 69 1.93 8.39 -5.43
CA CYS A 69 2.86 7.27 -5.33
C CYS A 69 3.91 7.39 -6.43
N HIS A 70 5.13 6.97 -6.11
CA HIS A 70 6.25 6.90 -7.03
C HIS A 70 6.85 5.50 -6.89
N PRO A 71 7.28 4.82 -7.98
CA PRO A 71 7.79 3.46 -7.90
C PRO A 71 9.14 3.38 -7.17
N GLY A 72 9.77 4.51 -6.85
CA GLY A 72 10.99 4.56 -6.05
C GLY A 72 12.25 4.04 -6.75
N ILE A 73 12.18 3.86 -8.07
CA ILE A 73 13.27 3.38 -8.94
C ILE A 73 13.72 4.49 -9.89
N THR A 74 14.92 4.34 -10.42
CA THR A 74 15.53 5.26 -11.41
C THR A 74 15.86 4.52 -12.70
N LEU A 75 16.28 5.25 -13.74
CA LEU A 75 16.73 4.65 -15.01
C LEU A 75 17.91 3.67 -14.82
N GLU A 76 18.79 3.93 -13.86
CA GLU A 76 19.93 3.07 -13.54
C GLU A 76 19.51 1.74 -12.89
N ASP A 77 18.32 1.70 -12.29
CA ASP A 77 17.77 0.49 -11.66
C ASP A 77 17.16 -0.48 -12.67
N TYR A 78 16.83 -0.03 -13.90
CA TYR A 78 16.12 -0.84 -14.89
C TYR A 78 16.76 -2.22 -15.15
N PRO A 79 18.09 -2.35 -15.39
CA PRO A 79 18.69 -3.66 -15.63
C PRO A 79 18.54 -4.62 -14.44
N LYS A 80 18.67 -4.12 -13.20
CA LYS A 80 18.51 -4.93 -11.99
C LYS A 80 17.05 -5.32 -11.76
N LEU A 81 16.12 -4.41 -12.05
CA LEU A 81 14.69 -4.68 -11.96
C LEU A 81 14.24 -5.72 -12.97
N LEU A 82 14.71 -5.60 -14.23
CA LEU A 82 14.47 -6.58 -15.28
C LEU A 82 15.00 -7.95 -14.87
N GLU A 83 16.24 -8.01 -14.37
CA GLU A 83 16.82 -9.26 -13.87
C GLU A 83 15.97 -9.88 -12.76
N ALA A 84 15.55 -9.08 -11.76
CA ALA A 84 14.73 -9.57 -10.65
C ALA A 84 13.41 -10.18 -11.16
N TYR A 85 12.71 -9.51 -12.08
CA TYR A 85 11.49 -10.04 -12.67
C TYR A 85 11.70 -11.19 -13.66
N GLU A 86 12.88 -11.35 -14.25
CA GLU A 86 13.16 -12.48 -15.14
C GLU A 86 13.55 -13.75 -14.35
N LYS A 87 14.14 -13.58 -13.16
CA LYS A 87 14.79 -14.65 -12.40
C LYS A 87 14.16 -14.97 -11.05
N CYS A 88 13.14 -14.23 -10.60
CA CYS A 88 12.48 -14.56 -9.34
C CYS A 88 11.72 -15.90 -9.40
N ASP A 89 11.70 -16.61 -8.27
CA ASP A 89 11.04 -17.91 -8.12
C ASP A 89 9.54 -17.84 -8.41
N TYR A 90 8.85 -16.81 -7.92
CA TYR A 90 7.43 -16.56 -8.20
C TYR A 90 7.20 -15.12 -8.66
N LEU A 91 6.52 -14.94 -9.80
CA LEU A 91 6.06 -13.63 -10.27
C LEU A 91 4.53 -13.52 -10.18
N ASP A 92 4.06 -12.56 -9.37
CA ASP A 92 2.68 -12.09 -9.42
C ASP A 92 2.58 -10.91 -10.39
N ASP A 93 1.99 -11.12 -11.57
CA ASP A 93 2.01 -10.16 -12.67
C ASP A 93 0.89 -9.09 -12.62
N GLN A 94 -0.02 -9.19 -11.66
CA GLN A 94 -1.19 -8.30 -11.52
C GLN A 94 -2.08 -8.16 -12.76
N SER A 95 -2.13 -9.17 -13.61
CA SER A 95 -3.02 -9.23 -14.80
C SER A 95 -4.52 -9.02 -14.51
N TYR A 96 -4.98 -9.15 -13.25
CA TYR A 96 -6.36 -8.91 -12.82
C TYR A 96 -6.87 -7.50 -13.14
N PHE A 97 -5.99 -6.50 -13.16
CA PHE A 97 -6.36 -5.12 -13.44
C PHE A 97 -6.21 -4.81 -14.94
N ASP A 98 -7.28 -4.31 -15.57
CA ASP A 98 -7.29 -3.95 -17.01
C ASP A 98 -6.11 -3.06 -17.41
N VAL A 99 -5.78 -2.07 -16.57
CA VAL A 99 -4.69 -1.11 -16.78
C VAL A 99 -3.31 -1.78 -16.80
N SER A 100 -3.16 -2.87 -16.05
CA SER A 100 -1.94 -3.68 -16.03
C SER A 100 -1.93 -4.65 -17.22
N SER A 101 -3.05 -5.33 -17.49
CA SER A 101 -3.18 -6.29 -18.60
C SER A 101 -2.80 -5.69 -19.96
N GLU A 102 -3.24 -4.46 -20.26
CA GLU A 102 -2.86 -3.77 -21.51
C GLU A 102 -1.34 -3.56 -21.62
N LYS A 103 -0.67 -3.22 -20.52
CA LYS A 103 0.76 -2.96 -20.48
C LYS A 103 1.58 -4.25 -20.46
N LEU A 104 1.09 -5.31 -19.81
CA LEU A 104 1.75 -6.62 -19.78
C LEU A 104 1.97 -7.18 -21.19
N ASN A 105 1.01 -6.99 -22.10
CA ASN A 105 1.13 -7.42 -23.50
C ASN A 105 2.26 -6.70 -24.28
N ARG A 106 2.76 -5.58 -23.75
CA ARG A 106 3.87 -4.79 -24.32
C ARG A 106 5.20 -5.02 -23.61
N LEU A 107 5.16 -5.65 -22.43
CA LEU A 107 6.34 -5.96 -21.65
C LEU A 107 6.98 -7.25 -22.19
N THR A 108 8.26 -7.18 -22.51
CA THR A 108 9.07 -8.36 -22.86
C THR A 108 9.89 -8.80 -21.66
N LEU A 109 9.67 -10.02 -21.17
CA LEU A 109 10.47 -10.65 -20.12
C LEU A 109 11.00 -12.01 -20.60
N ASN A 110 12.30 -12.26 -20.44
CA ASN A 110 12.93 -13.53 -20.76
C ASN A 110 12.90 -14.49 -19.55
N ARG A 111 11.69 -14.84 -19.09
CA ARG A 111 11.50 -15.82 -18.01
C ARG A 111 11.60 -17.25 -18.54
N ALA A 112 12.20 -18.15 -17.76
CA ALA A 112 12.18 -19.57 -18.08
C ALA A 112 10.75 -20.14 -17.94
N GLU A 113 10.34 -21.01 -18.87
CA GLU A 113 8.96 -21.53 -18.98
C GLU A 113 8.44 -22.21 -17.70
N ASN A 114 9.34 -22.82 -16.91
CA ASN A 114 9.01 -23.56 -15.69
C ASN A 114 9.11 -22.72 -14.41
N THR A 115 9.26 -21.39 -14.50
CA THR A 115 9.25 -20.53 -13.31
C THR A 115 7.81 -20.31 -12.82
N ASP A 116 7.60 -20.32 -11.51
CA ASP A 116 6.27 -20.14 -10.95
C ASP A 116 5.75 -18.72 -11.23
N LYS A 117 4.44 -18.65 -11.49
CA LYS A 117 3.64 -17.44 -11.64
C LYS A 117 2.19 -17.76 -11.31
N ASN A 118 1.32 -16.75 -11.33
CA ASN A 118 -0.11 -16.99 -11.16
C ASN A 118 -0.65 -17.91 -12.29
N PRO A 119 -1.52 -18.88 -11.97
CA PRO A 119 -2.08 -19.81 -12.95
C PRO A 119 -3.16 -19.17 -13.85
N SER A 120 -3.71 -18.01 -13.45
CA SER A 120 -4.76 -17.29 -14.18
C SER A 120 -4.77 -15.80 -13.80
N ASP A 121 -5.40 -14.97 -14.64
CA ASP A 121 -5.61 -13.53 -14.36
C ASP A 121 -6.41 -13.29 -13.09
N LYS A 122 -7.28 -14.24 -12.70
CA LYS A 122 -7.98 -14.13 -11.42
C LYS A 122 -7.00 -14.25 -10.26
N CYS A 123 -6.02 -15.14 -10.38
CA CYS A 123 -5.06 -15.42 -9.33
C CYS A 123 -3.93 -14.38 -9.18
N SER A 124 -3.79 -13.40 -10.08
CA SER A 124 -2.79 -12.31 -10.00
C SER A 124 -3.12 -11.21 -8.98
N HIS A 125 -3.69 -11.67 -7.87
CA HIS A 125 -3.96 -10.91 -6.66
C HIS A 125 -3.85 -11.83 -5.43
N VAL A 126 -3.13 -12.96 -5.55
CA VAL A 126 -3.09 -14.03 -4.54
C VAL A 126 -2.54 -13.56 -3.21
N PHE A 127 -1.63 -12.57 -3.19
CA PHE A 127 -1.02 -12.12 -1.94
C PHE A 127 -2.06 -11.68 -0.88
N PHE A 128 -3.21 -11.14 -1.28
CA PHE A 128 -4.28 -10.78 -0.35
C PHE A 128 -4.96 -12.00 0.28
N PRO A 129 -5.53 -12.95 -0.50
CA PRO A 129 -5.95 -14.25 0.00
C PRO A 129 -4.88 -14.96 0.83
N TRP A 130 -3.61 -14.92 0.40
CA TRP A 130 -2.51 -15.55 1.11
C TRP A 130 -2.30 -14.94 2.50
N VAL A 131 -2.30 -13.61 2.62
CA VAL A 131 -2.24 -12.97 3.95
C VAL A 131 -3.45 -13.32 4.81
N PHE A 132 -4.63 -13.42 4.20
CA PHE A 132 -5.86 -13.66 4.93
C PHE A 132 -5.99 -15.12 5.43
N TYR A 133 -5.60 -16.10 4.61
CA TYR A 133 -5.82 -17.53 4.90
C TYR A 133 -4.57 -18.25 5.41
N GLU A 134 -3.38 -17.87 4.95
CA GLU A 134 -2.17 -18.69 5.06
C GLU A 134 -1.08 -18.06 5.93
N PHE A 135 -0.94 -16.73 5.90
CA PHE A 135 0.20 -16.03 6.52
C PHE A 135 0.38 -16.35 8.01
N LYS A 136 -0.71 -16.45 8.79
CA LYS A 136 -0.63 -16.82 10.21
C LYS A 136 0.03 -18.17 10.41
N GLU A 137 -0.45 -19.19 9.71
CA GLU A 137 0.07 -20.56 9.83
C GLU A 137 1.49 -20.65 9.25
N PHE A 138 1.75 -19.95 8.15
CA PHE A 138 3.08 -19.90 7.54
C PHE A 138 4.14 -19.30 8.45
N THR A 139 3.80 -18.23 9.18
CA THR A 139 4.74 -17.50 10.06
C THR A 139 4.93 -18.12 11.44
N ARG A 140 4.11 -19.10 11.83
CA ARG A 140 4.25 -19.82 13.10
C ARG A 140 5.67 -20.38 13.28
N HIS A 141 6.27 -20.14 14.45
CA HIS A 141 7.63 -20.57 14.83
C HIS A 141 8.76 -20.05 13.92
N ARG A 142 8.51 -19.01 13.14
CA ARG A 142 9.52 -18.40 12.25
C ARG A 142 10.10 -17.12 12.82
N LYS A 143 11.28 -16.78 12.32
CA LYS A 143 11.90 -15.47 12.52
C LYS A 143 11.70 -14.65 11.25
N CYS A 144 10.79 -13.69 11.34
CA CYS A 144 10.43 -12.86 10.19
C CYS A 144 10.91 -11.42 10.34
N LEU A 145 11.47 -10.86 9.28
CA LEU A 145 11.87 -9.46 9.22
C LEU A 145 10.87 -8.66 8.38
N PHE A 146 10.31 -7.60 8.94
CA PHE A 146 9.55 -6.59 8.20
C PHE A 146 10.43 -5.40 7.86
N VAL A 147 10.59 -5.15 6.57
CA VAL A 147 11.33 -4.01 6.03
C VAL A 147 10.37 -3.07 5.33
N GLY A 148 10.31 -1.81 5.77
CA GLY A 148 9.44 -0.84 5.11
C GLY A 148 9.28 0.45 5.88
N ALA A 149 8.67 1.44 5.23
CA ALA A 149 8.42 2.75 5.81
C ALA A 149 7.53 2.68 7.06
N GLU A 150 6.58 1.74 7.12
CA GLU A 150 5.66 1.57 8.26
C GLU A 150 6.21 0.61 9.34
N SER A 151 7.41 0.06 9.17
CA SER A 151 7.93 -1.00 10.07
C SER A 151 8.17 -0.54 11.51
N ALA A 152 8.57 0.72 11.73
CA ALA A 152 8.71 1.28 13.07
C ALA A 152 7.35 1.40 13.78
N ILE A 153 6.32 1.84 13.05
CA ILE A 153 4.93 1.87 13.56
C ILE A 153 4.47 0.45 13.89
N PHE A 154 4.74 -0.50 13.00
CA PHE A 154 4.37 -1.90 13.22
C PHE A 154 5.06 -2.49 14.45
N LYS A 155 6.34 -2.18 14.67
CA LYS A 155 7.07 -2.56 15.88
C LYS A 155 6.37 -2.08 17.15
N GLU A 156 6.03 -0.80 17.23
CA GLU A 156 5.36 -0.20 18.40
C GLU A 156 3.96 -0.78 18.63
N LEU A 157 3.22 -1.04 17.54
CA LEU A 157 1.94 -1.74 17.60
C LEU A 157 2.10 -3.17 18.13
N PHE A 158 3.03 -3.95 17.58
CA PHE A 158 3.23 -5.35 17.93
C PHE A 158 3.64 -5.57 19.40
N GLN A 159 4.31 -4.57 20.00
CA GLN A 159 4.63 -4.56 21.43
C GLN A 159 3.40 -4.29 22.33
N THR A 160 2.29 -3.80 21.77
CA THR A 160 1.09 -3.42 22.53
C THR A 160 0.10 -4.59 22.65
N PRO A 161 -0.26 -5.05 23.87
CA PRO A 161 -1.17 -6.20 24.05
C PRO A 161 -2.54 -6.02 23.37
N ALA A 162 -3.13 -4.83 23.44
CA ALA A 162 -4.42 -4.53 22.79
C ALA A 162 -4.37 -4.70 21.27
N TYR A 163 -3.23 -4.39 20.64
CA TYR A 163 -3.02 -4.62 19.21
C TYR A 163 -2.93 -6.11 18.90
N ARG A 164 -2.16 -6.88 19.67
CA ARG A 164 -2.01 -8.33 19.45
C ARG A 164 -3.35 -9.06 19.55
N GLU A 165 -4.21 -8.64 20.45
CA GLU A 165 -5.58 -9.18 20.57
C GLU A 165 -6.42 -8.89 19.31
N LEU A 166 -6.33 -7.68 18.74
CA LEU A 166 -7.02 -7.34 17.49
C LEU A 166 -6.47 -8.12 16.28
N ALA A 167 -5.14 -8.35 16.25
CA ALA A 167 -4.43 -8.99 15.15
C ALA A 167 -4.37 -10.52 15.26
N ARG A 168 -4.91 -11.13 16.33
CA ARG A 168 -4.73 -12.56 16.66
C ARG A 168 -5.18 -13.52 15.57
N ASP A 169 -6.13 -13.12 14.72
CA ASP A 169 -6.64 -13.97 13.64
C ASP A 169 -5.66 -14.00 12.45
N PHE A 170 -4.73 -13.05 12.37
CA PHE A 170 -3.79 -12.89 11.26
C PHE A 170 -2.32 -13.08 11.66
N ILE A 171 -1.97 -12.95 12.93
CA ILE A 171 -0.60 -13.08 13.42
C ILE A 171 -0.52 -14.27 14.39
N ALA A 172 0.49 -15.12 14.23
CA ALA A 172 0.74 -16.22 15.15
C ALA A 172 1.29 -15.70 16.49
N GLU A 173 0.97 -16.35 17.61
CA GLU A 173 1.44 -15.92 18.94
C GLU A 173 2.92 -16.25 19.18
N ASP A 174 3.44 -17.22 18.44
CA ASP A 174 4.75 -17.86 18.57
C ASP A 174 5.68 -17.52 17.40
N VAL A 175 5.46 -16.36 16.78
CA VAL A 175 6.34 -15.81 15.75
C VAL A 175 7.29 -14.77 16.34
N ASP A 176 8.53 -14.79 15.87
CA ASP A 176 9.55 -13.80 16.21
C ASP A 176 9.63 -12.75 15.10
N PHE A 177 9.03 -11.58 15.33
CA PHE A 177 9.10 -10.45 14.39
C PHE A 177 10.24 -9.49 14.70
N TYR A 178 10.99 -9.17 13.65
CA TYR A 178 12.03 -8.15 13.58
C TYR A 178 11.57 -7.05 12.63
N PHE A 179 12.06 -5.83 12.86
CA PHE A 179 11.60 -4.65 12.13
C PHE A 179 12.77 -3.79 11.72
N TYR A 180 12.77 -3.33 10.48
CA TYR A 180 13.75 -2.41 9.95
C TYR A 180 13.08 -1.31 9.12
N GLN A 181 13.17 -0.09 9.62
CA GLN A 181 12.74 1.10 8.90
C GLN A 181 13.94 1.69 8.17
N PRO A 182 13.88 1.84 6.84
CA PRO A 182 14.94 2.49 6.09
C PRO A 182 15.19 3.93 6.57
N PRO A 183 16.38 4.49 6.30
CA PRO A 183 16.65 5.90 6.52
C PRO A 183 15.58 6.82 5.94
N GLU A 184 15.40 7.99 6.58
CA GLU A 184 14.42 9.00 6.17
C GLU A 184 12.98 8.46 6.06
N ASP A 185 12.61 7.48 6.88
CA ASP A 185 11.30 6.84 6.90
C ASP A 185 10.96 6.11 5.58
N GLY A 186 11.96 5.73 4.78
CA GLY A 186 11.74 5.19 3.43
C GLY A 186 11.52 6.26 2.36
N ARG A 187 11.90 7.52 2.61
CA ARG A 187 12.13 8.51 1.55
C ARG A 187 13.47 8.21 0.87
N ASN A 188 13.62 8.64 -0.38
CA ASN A 188 14.87 8.53 -1.13
C ASN A 188 15.45 7.10 -1.20
N VAL A 189 14.59 6.06 -1.23
CA VAL A 189 15.02 4.65 -1.23
C VAL A 189 15.98 4.29 -2.37
N SER A 190 15.84 4.92 -3.54
CA SER A 190 16.78 4.73 -4.65
C SER A 190 18.18 5.23 -4.32
N LYS A 191 18.31 6.40 -3.67
CA LYS A 191 19.60 6.97 -3.26
C LYS A 191 20.27 6.16 -2.14
N ASN A 192 19.45 5.56 -1.28
CA ASN A 192 19.92 4.79 -0.11
C ASN A 192 19.95 3.27 -0.37
N GLN A 193 19.74 2.81 -1.62
CA GLN A 193 19.55 1.39 -1.97
C GLN A 193 20.68 0.49 -1.43
N THR A 194 21.95 0.90 -1.63
CA THR A 194 23.11 0.12 -1.18
C THR A 194 23.19 0.02 0.34
N GLN A 195 22.99 1.13 1.06
CA GLN A 195 22.97 1.12 2.53
C GLN A 195 21.85 0.23 3.05
N ILE A 196 20.63 0.42 2.53
CA ILE A 196 19.45 -0.37 2.88
C ILE A 196 19.71 -1.86 2.68
N TYR A 197 20.31 -2.25 1.54
CA TYR A 197 20.66 -3.64 1.26
C TYR A 197 21.62 -4.22 2.32
N GLN A 198 22.69 -3.50 2.66
CA GLN A 198 23.68 -3.97 3.62
C GLN A 198 23.10 -4.10 5.03
N GLU A 199 22.26 -3.15 5.46
CA GLU A 199 21.63 -3.19 6.78
C GLU A 199 20.63 -4.35 6.90
N ILE A 200 19.80 -4.59 5.87
CA ILE A 200 18.88 -5.74 5.85
C ILE A 200 19.68 -7.05 5.92
N LYS A 201 20.73 -7.16 5.10
CA LYS A 201 21.62 -8.33 5.10
C LYS A 201 22.23 -8.57 6.48
N GLN A 202 22.70 -7.51 7.14
CA GLN A 202 23.28 -7.63 8.49
C GLN A 202 22.25 -8.16 9.49
N ILE A 203 21.04 -7.60 9.50
CA ILE A 203 19.95 -8.06 10.39
C ILE A 203 19.59 -9.52 10.12
N ILE A 204 19.51 -9.92 8.86
CA ILE A 204 19.23 -11.31 8.47
C ILE A 204 20.26 -12.27 9.07
N LEU A 205 21.54 -11.94 8.93
CA LEU A 205 22.64 -12.78 9.41
C LEU A 205 22.71 -12.82 10.95
N GLU A 206 22.60 -11.66 11.61
CA GLU A 206 22.70 -11.56 13.07
C GLU A 206 21.53 -12.25 13.79
N GLN A 207 20.31 -12.04 13.30
CA GLN A 207 19.09 -12.53 13.95
C GLN A 207 18.69 -13.92 13.46
N GLN A 208 19.37 -14.44 12.43
CA GLN A 208 19.06 -15.70 11.75
C GLN A 208 17.63 -15.69 11.19
N ILE A 209 17.29 -14.61 10.48
CA ILE A 209 15.99 -14.44 9.82
C ILE A 209 15.85 -15.50 8.72
N ASP A 210 14.74 -16.23 8.70
CA ASP A 210 14.44 -17.19 7.63
C ASP A 210 13.52 -16.59 6.54
N THR A 211 12.73 -15.57 6.91
CA THR A 211 11.76 -14.93 6.02
C THR A 211 11.80 -13.40 6.14
N ALA A 212 11.88 -12.68 5.02
CA ALA A 212 11.82 -11.22 4.98
C ALA A 212 10.61 -10.74 4.15
N PHE A 213 9.80 -9.87 4.74
CA PHE A 213 8.70 -9.16 4.11
C PHE A 213 9.13 -7.73 3.78
N ILE A 214 9.25 -7.37 2.51
CA ILE A 214 9.87 -6.11 2.08
C ILE A 214 8.86 -5.21 1.36
N SER A 215 8.69 -3.98 1.86
CA SER A 215 7.75 -2.95 1.39
C SER A 215 8.50 -1.66 1.04
N LEU A 216 9.18 -1.63 -0.11
CA LEU A 216 10.06 -0.52 -0.54
C LEU A 216 9.77 -0.04 -1.99
N GLY A 217 8.54 -0.18 -2.47
CA GLY A 217 8.20 0.14 -3.87
C GLY A 217 8.93 -0.77 -4.86
N GLY A 218 9.42 -0.23 -5.97
CA GLY A 218 10.16 -0.98 -6.99
C GLY A 218 11.51 -1.50 -6.48
N ILE A 219 12.12 -0.84 -5.50
CA ILE A 219 13.38 -1.27 -4.87
C ILE A 219 13.22 -2.58 -4.10
N SER A 220 12.02 -2.92 -3.60
CA SER A 220 11.80 -4.19 -2.91
C SER A 220 12.08 -5.40 -3.80
N LYS A 221 11.83 -5.28 -5.11
CA LYS A 221 12.02 -6.37 -6.08
C LYS A 221 13.49 -6.66 -6.28
N ILE A 222 14.28 -5.60 -6.47
CA ILE A 222 15.72 -5.68 -6.66
C ILE A 222 16.38 -6.24 -5.39
N ILE A 223 16.16 -5.58 -4.25
CA ILE A 223 16.77 -6.00 -2.98
C ILE A 223 16.29 -7.40 -2.60
N GLY A 224 15.00 -7.68 -2.74
CA GLY A 224 14.42 -8.95 -2.32
C GLY A 224 14.91 -10.14 -3.14
N TYR A 225 15.02 -9.99 -4.46
CA TYR A 225 15.63 -11.01 -5.31
C TYR A 225 17.08 -11.28 -4.88
N HIS A 226 17.93 -10.25 -4.76
CA HIS A 226 19.35 -10.44 -4.44
C HIS A 226 19.56 -11.02 -3.03
N LEU A 227 18.80 -10.60 -2.02
CA LEU A 227 18.86 -11.18 -0.67
C LEU A 227 18.48 -12.66 -0.67
N SER A 228 17.42 -13.04 -1.39
CA SER A 228 17.00 -14.43 -1.52
C SER A 228 18.12 -15.30 -2.11
N GLN A 229 18.75 -14.84 -3.19
CA GLN A 229 19.82 -15.57 -3.85
C GLN A 229 21.10 -15.65 -3.01
N GLU A 230 21.51 -14.54 -2.39
CA GLU A 230 22.76 -14.47 -1.65
C GLU A 230 22.68 -15.19 -0.30
N LEU A 231 21.59 -14.99 0.44
CA LEU A 231 21.46 -15.45 1.83
C LEU A 231 20.60 -16.69 1.99
N GLN A 232 20.00 -17.19 0.90
CA GLN A 232 19.10 -18.35 0.90
C GLN A 232 17.90 -18.17 1.84
N VAL A 233 17.43 -16.92 1.98
CA VAL A 233 16.23 -16.57 2.75
C VAL A 233 14.99 -16.51 1.85
N LYS A 234 13.82 -16.66 2.46
CA LYS A 234 12.56 -16.45 1.76
C LYS A 234 12.25 -14.96 1.78
N VAL A 235 12.09 -14.35 0.63
CA VAL A 235 11.69 -12.95 0.50
C VAL A 235 10.33 -12.85 -0.14
N PHE A 236 9.47 -12.06 0.49
CA PHE A 236 8.15 -11.74 0.01
C PHE A 236 8.07 -10.23 -0.23
N ASP A 237 7.88 -9.81 -1.47
CA ASP A 237 7.54 -8.43 -1.79
C ASP A 237 6.16 -8.11 -1.22
N PHE A 238 6.17 -7.42 -0.09
CA PHE A 238 5.00 -7.21 0.73
C PHE A 238 4.26 -5.93 0.37
N GLY A 239 4.86 -5.06 -0.46
CA GLY A 239 4.22 -3.87 -1.03
C GLY A 239 3.39 -3.09 0.00
N SER A 240 2.15 -2.78 -0.33
CA SER A 240 1.24 -2.07 0.56
C SER A 240 0.69 -2.90 1.73
N MET A 241 0.90 -4.23 1.78
CA MET A 241 0.31 -5.08 2.82
C MET A 241 0.77 -4.78 4.23
N MET A 242 1.95 -4.18 4.42
CA MET A 242 2.36 -3.70 5.73
C MET A 242 1.35 -2.68 6.30
N ARG A 243 0.66 -1.91 5.44
CA ARG A 243 -0.44 -1.03 5.85
C ARG A 243 -1.69 -1.76 6.30
N ALA A 244 -1.88 -3.00 5.88
CA ALA A 244 -3.00 -3.83 6.35
C ALA A 244 -2.82 -4.19 7.83
N PHE A 245 -1.57 -4.45 8.25
CA PHE A 245 -1.21 -4.75 9.64
C PHE A 245 -1.14 -3.51 10.52
N THR A 246 -0.68 -2.39 9.97
CA THR A 246 -0.57 -1.12 10.74
C THR A 246 -1.84 -0.28 10.70
N TYR A 247 -2.77 -0.57 9.78
CA TYR A 247 -3.95 0.24 9.50
C TYR A 247 -3.64 1.69 9.09
N SER A 248 -2.46 1.94 8.53
CA SER A 248 -1.98 3.29 8.21
C SER A 248 -2.81 3.96 7.12
N GLY A 249 -3.31 5.18 7.39
CA GLY A 249 -4.03 6.02 6.42
C GLY A 249 -3.17 6.72 5.36
N SER A 250 -1.86 6.80 5.61
CA SER A 250 -0.84 7.35 4.71
C SER A 250 0.27 6.33 4.48
N ASP A 251 1.05 6.54 3.42
CA ASP A 251 2.29 5.79 3.25
C ASP A 251 3.28 6.19 4.34
N GLY A 252 4.09 5.26 4.86
CA GLY A 252 5.02 5.56 5.95
C GLY A 252 5.92 6.77 5.67
N ASN A 253 6.39 6.91 4.43
CA ASN A 253 7.31 7.94 3.95
C ASN A 253 6.65 9.26 3.50
N THR A 254 5.31 9.37 3.47
CA THR A 254 4.60 10.58 3.05
C THR A 254 3.53 11.02 4.05
N PHE A 255 3.05 12.25 3.92
CA PHE A 255 1.94 12.78 4.73
C PHE A 255 0.63 12.84 3.96
N HIS A 256 0.61 12.25 2.76
CA HIS A 256 -0.56 12.20 1.89
C HIS A 256 -1.36 10.93 2.14
N GLN A 257 -2.67 10.98 1.85
CA GLN A 257 -3.51 9.80 1.83
C GLN A 257 -2.93 8.76 0.85
N SER A 258 -2.73 7.53 1.34
CA SER A 258 -2.22 6.46 0.49
C SER A 258 -3.22 6.17 -0.65
N PRO A 259 -2.78 5.85 -1.88
CA PRO A 259 -3.67 5.27 -2.88
C PRO A 259 -4.17 3.87 -2.51
N HIS A 260 -3.46 3.17 -1.63
CA HIS A 260 -3.70 1.76 -1.34
C HIS A 260 -4.06 1.53 0.12
N HIS A 261 -5.25 0.99 0.32
CA HIS A 261 -5.85 0.81 1.63
C HIS A 261 -6.22 -0.65 1.92
N PRO A 262 -5.24 -1.57 1.95
CA PRO A 262 -5.52 -2.94 2.32
C PRO A 262 -6.14 -3.00 3.72
N PHE A 263 -7.10 -3.91 3.91
CA PHE A 263 -7.85 -4.04 5.15
C PHE A 263 -7.80 -5.48 5.65
N LEU A 264 -7.46 -5.66 6.94
CA LEU A 264 -7.59 -6.94 7.66
C LEU A 264 -8.53 -6.79 8.86
N PHE A 265 -8.26 -5.79 9.70
CA PHE A 265 -9.05 -5.46 10.87
C PHE A 265 -9.01 -3.95 11.12
N TYR A 266 -9.98 -3.45 11.88
CA TYR A 266 -10.02 -2.06 12.30
C TYR A 266 -9.09 -1.84 13.50
N LEU A 267 -8.33 -0.74 13.47
CA LEU A 267 -7.45 -0.32 14.55
C LEU A 267 -7.93 1.03 15.10
N PRO A 268 -8.25 1.13 16.41
CA PRO A 268 -8.69 2.40 17.00
C PRO A 268 -7.67 3.52 16.83
N PHE A 269 -8.15 4.74 16.59
CA PHE A 269 -7.32 5.89 16.29
C PHE A 269 -6.22 6.13 17.33
N ASP A 270 -6.56 6.11 18.63
CA ASP A 270 -5.58 6.35 19.69
C ASP A 270 -4.50 5.26 19.75
N LEU A 271 -4.86 4.01 19.45
CA LEU A 271 -3.91 2.90 19.44
C LEU A 271 -2.88 3.09 18.31
N TYR A 272 -3.35 3.47 17.11
CA TYR A 272 -2.47 3.81 16.00
C TYR A 272 -1.60 5.03 16.30
N MET A 273 -2.20 6.14 16.74
CA MET A 273 -1.48 7.40 16.94
C MET A 273 -0.44 7.30 18.06
N ASN A 274 -0.71 6.50 19.11
CA ASN A 274 0.30 6.22 20.14
C ASN A 274 1.52 5.49 19.56
N ALA A 275 1.32 4.54 18.65
CA ALA A 275 2.42 3.84 18.00
C ALA A 275 3.18 4.77 17.04
N LEU A 276 2.46 5.58 16.25
CA LEU A 276 3.06 6.56 15.35
C LEU A 276 3.98 7.54 16.09
N GLU A 277 3.50 8.18 17.16
CA GLU A 277 4.27 9.17 17.91
C GLU A 277 5.50 8.55 18.59
N LYS A 278 5.41 7.31 19.07
CA LYS A 278 6.57 6.58 19.62
C LYS A 278 7.58 6.19 18.56
N ALA A 279 7.12 5.75 17.40
CA ALA A 279 7.97 5.40 16.27
C ALA A 279 8.70 6.63 15.70
N HIS A 280 8.05 7.80 15.76
CA HIS A 280 8.52 9.03 15.14
C HIS A 280 8.51 10.24 16.10
N PRO A 281 9.31 10.23 17.19
CA PRO A 281 9.31 11.30 18.17
C PRO A 281 9.88 12.63 17.63
N TYR A 282 10.47 12.62 16.43
CA TYR A 282 11.05 13.76 15.75
C TYR A 282 10.11 14.43 14.74
N PHE A 283 8.89 13.91 14.53
CA PHE A 283 7.94 14.56 13.64
C PHE A 283 7.51 15.93 14.21
N SER A 284 7.39 16.92 13.32
CA SER A 284 6.84 18.21 13.67
C SER A 284 5.33 18.12 13.94
N GLU A 285 4.76 19.16 14.54
CA GLU A 285 3.32 19.25 14.78
C GLU A 285 2.53 19.07 13.48
N GLU A 286 2.96 19.69 12.38
CA GLU A 286 2.30 19.62 11.08
C GLU A 286 2.34 18.20 10.50
N GLN A 287 3.47 17.50 10.67
CA GLN A 287 3.63 16.12 10.20
C GLN A 287 2.73 15.16 10.98
N ILE A 288 2.73 15.26 12.32
CA ILE A 288 1.84 14.47 13.19
C ILE A 288 0.39 14.76 12.84
N PHE A 289 0.02 16.04 12.69
CA PHE A 289 -1.33 16.47 12.37
C PHE A 289 -1.79 15.98 11.00
N ALA A 290 -0.93 16.04 9.98
CA ALA A 290 -1.22 15.48 8.66
C ALA A 290 -1.46 13.98 8.73
N LYS A 291 -0.57 13.21 9.39
CA LYS A 291 -0.75 11.76 9.61
C LYS A 291 -2.07 11.46 10.33
N ALA A 292 -2.39 12.22 11.39
CA ALA A 292 -3.63 12.10 12.13
C ALA A 292 -4.88 12.32 11.24
N LEU A 293 -4.85 13.32 10.34
CA LEU A 293 -5.95 13.55 9.39
C LEU A 293 -6.08 12.41 8.38
N THR A 294 -4.96 11.90 7.84
CA THR A 294 -4.99 10.75 6.92
C THR A 294 -5.53 9.49 7.60
N GLN A 295 -5.19 9.29 8.87
CA GLN A 295 -5.71 8.18 9.68
C GLN A 295 -7.22 8.34 9.91
N LEU A 296 -7.69 9.53 10.25
CA LEU A 296 -9.12 9.77 10.43
C LEU A 296 -9.89 9.59 9.10
N GLY A 297 -9.27 9.95 7.97
CA GLY A 297 -9.83 9.69 6.64
C GLY A 297 -9.94 8.20 6.31
N ARG A 298 -9.06 7.36 6.86
CA ARG A 298 -9.03 5.90 6.64
C ARG A 298 -10.33 5.22 7.05
N ASP A 299 -10.96 5.67 8.13
CA ASP A 299 -12.19 5.06 8.69
C ASP A 299 -13.41 5.23 7.76
N LEU A 300 -13.35 6.20 6.85
CA LEU A 300 -14.39 6.42 5.85
C LEU A 300 -14.15 5.65 4.55
N ILE A 301 -13.02 4.98 4.40
CA ILE A 301 -12.70 4.20 3.20
C ILE A 301 -13.26 2.79 3.37
N ASP A 302 -13.79 2.24 2.28
CA ASP A 302 -14.46 0.94 2.29
C ASP A 302 -13.56 -0.18 2.86
N PRO A 303 -13.97 -0.84 3.97
CA PRO A 303 -13.17 -1.89 4.61
C PRO A 303 -13.41 -3.23 3.91
N ILE A 304 -13.11 -3.31 2.60
CA ILE A 304 -13.18 -4.57 1.86
C ILE A 304 -11.88 -5.34 2.14
N ALA A 305 -12.01 -6.47 2.83
CA ALA A 305 -10.90 -7.41 3.02
C ALA A 305 -10.33 -7.83 1.66
N GLY A 306 -9.01 -7.80 1.54
CA GLY A 306 -8.34 -8.22 0.32
C GLY A 306 -8.37 -7.20 -0.83
N TRP A 307 -8.80 -5.96 -0.59
CA TRP A 307 -8.85 -4.91 -1.59
C TRP A 307 -8.17 -3.63 -1.11
N SER A 308 -7.64 -2.85 -2.05
CA SER A 308 -6.96 -1.58 -1.76
C SER A 308 -7.71 -0.34 -2.26
N ASN A 309 -9.01 -0.43 -2.54
CA ASN A 309 -9.77 0.68 -3.14
C ASN A 309 -9.85 1.90 -2.20
N SER A 310 -9.76 3.09 -2.77
CA SER A 310 -9.89 4.37 -2.04
C SER A 310 -11.32 4.91 -2.04
N ASN A 311 -12.33 4.06 -2.26
CA ASN A 311 -13.73 4.50 -2.31
C ASN A 311 -14.23 4.81 -0.90
N VAL A 312 -14.85 5.97 -0.74
CA VAL A 312 -15.50 6.32 0.53
C VAL A 312 -16.80 5.54 0.69
N SER A 313 -16.97 4.94 1.85
CA SER A 313 -18.10 4.10 2.25
C SER A 313 -18.76 4.71 3.48
N LEU A 314 -19.88 5.41 3.27
CA LEU A 314 -20.64 6.10 4.32
C LEU A 314 -21.70 5.20 4.97
N THR A 315 -21.34 3.96 5.28
CA THR A 315 -22.21 3.05 6.01
C THR A 315 -22.40 3.54 7.45
N PRO A 316 -23.50 3.16 8.14
CA PRO A 316 -23.69 3.52 9.55
C PRO A 316 -22.52 3.13 10.45
N GLU A 317 -21.93 1.96 10.21
CA GLU A 317 -20.77 1.45 10.96
C GLU A 317 -19.52 2.31 10.77
N ASN A 318 -19.17 2.65 9.51
CA ASN A 318 -18.03 3.52 9.23
C ASN A 318 -18.23 4.94 9.77
N ILE A 319 -19.45 5.48 9.65
CA ILE A 319 -19.79 6.78 10.23
C ILE A 319 -19.63 6.76 11.75
N GLN A 320 -20.07 5.69 12.41
CA GLN A 320 -19.95 5.55 13.87
C GLN A 320 -18.48 5.51 14.30
N ARG A 321 -17.65 4.69 13.64
CA ARG A 321 -16.20 4.61 13.89
C ARG A 321 -15.54 5.97 13.69
N PHE A 322 -15.75 6.57 12.52
CA PHE A 322 -15.23 7.90 12.21
C PHE A 322 -15.62 8.95 13.25
N GLN A 323 -16.84 8.92 13.78
CA GLN A 323 -17.27 9.86 14.82
C GLN A 323 -16.54 9.65 16.16
N GLN A 324 -16.31 8.39 16.54
CA GLN A 324 -15.53 8.03 17.72
C GLN A 324 -14.08 8.48 17.57
N ASP A 325 -13.45 8.15 16.45
CA ASP A 325 -12.07 8.52 16.15
C ASP A 325 -11.89 10.03 15.97
N LYS A 326 -12.90 10.73 15.43
CA LYS A 326 -12.90 12.20 15.35
C LYS A 326 -12.92 12.86 16.73
N LEU A 327 -13.62 12.28 17.70
CA LEU A 327 -13.62 12.76 19.07
C LEU A 327 -12.24 12.59 19.72
N ALA A 328 -11.61 11.43 19.54
CA ALA A 328 -10.24 11.17 19.98
C ALA A 328 -9.25 12.17 19.34
N PHE A 329 -9.32 12.34 18.02
CA PHE A 329 -8.53 13.31 17.26
C PHE A 329 -8.68 14.73 17.80
N THR A 330 -9.91 15.19 18.02
CA THR A 330 -10.18 16.57 18.48
C THR A 330 -9.68 16.77 19.92
N THR A 331 -9.83 15.77 20.77
CA THR A 331 -9.34 15.81 22.15
C THR A 331 -7.82 15.90 22.21
N ARG A 332 -7.13 15.11 21.38
CA ARG A 332 -5.66 15.00 21.38
C ARG A 332 -4.98 16.16 20.63
N TYR A 333 -5.46 16.48 19.44
CA TYR A 333 -4.80 17.38 18.50
C TYR A 333 -5.54 18.70 18.25
N GLY A 334 -6.69 18.93 18.90
CA GLY A 334 -7.50 20.13 18.68
C GLY A 334 -6.74 21.45 18.91
N LYS A 335 -5.79 21.46 19.84
CA LYS A 335 -4.92 22.63 20.11
C LYS A 335 -3.97 22.96 18.96
N LEU A 336 -3.57 21.96 18.16
CA LEU A 336 -2.69 22.19 17.01
C LEU A 336 -3.35 23.04 15.92
N LEU A 337 -4.67 23.24 15.95
CA LEU A 337 -5.38 24.17 15.06
C LEU A 337 -5.01 25.65 15.28
N GLU A 338 -4.32 25.99 16.37
CA GLU A 338 -3.73 27.30 16.59
C GLU A 338 -2.54 27.56 15.63
N ASN A 339 -1.88 26.50 15.16
CA ASN A 339 -0.84 26.56 14.13
C ASN A 339 -1.48 26.79 12.73
N PRO A 340 -1.09 27.85 11.99
CA PRO A 340 -1.66 28.17 10.67
C PRO A 340 -1.55 27.04 9.64
N GLU A 341 -0.46 26.28 9.63
CA GLU A 341 -0.27 25.18 8.68
C GLU A 341 -1.18 23.99 9.01
N CYS A 342 -1.29 23.63 10.30
CA CYS A 342 -2.25 22.63 10.76
C CYS A 342 -3.69 23.05 10.44
N LYS A 343 -4.03 24.33 10.61
CA LYS A 343 -5.34 24.87 10.24
C LYS A 343 -5.63 24.72 8.74
N LYS A 344 -4.64 24.97 7.87
CA LYS A 344 -4.74 24.77 6.41
C LYS A 344 -4.94 23.29 6.07
N LEU A 345 -4.21 22.39 6.72
CA LEU A 345 -4.39 20.94 6.57
C LEU A 345 -5.81 20.50 6.96
N TYR A 346 -6.32 20.99 8.09
CA TYR A 346 -7.69 20.68 8.53
C TYR A 346 -8.74 21.21 7.55
N GLN A 347 -8.55 22.41 7.00
CA GLN A 347 -9.45 22.96 5.97
C GLN A 347 -9.46 22.09 4.70
N ASN A 348 -8.31 21.59 4.27
CA ASN A 348 -8.22 20.66 3.15
C ASN A 348 -8.96 19.34 3.45
N PHE A 349 -8.82 18.82 4.67
CA PHE A 349 -9.53 17.62 5.11
C PHE A 349 -11.05 17.84 5.17
N ASP A 350 -11.53 18.97 5.69
CA ASP A 350 -12.97 19.30 5.71
C ASP A 350 -13.53 19.47 4.30
N ALA A 351 -12.78 20.13 3.40
CA ALA A 351 -13.13 20.23 1.99
C ALA A 351 -13.21 18.84 1.32
N TRP A 352 -12.28 17.94 1.65
CA TRP A 352 -12.34 16.55 1.23
C TRP A 352 -13.61 15.87 1.75
N LEU A 353 -13.90 15.91 3.06
CA LEU A 353 -15.13 15.33 3.64
C LEU A 353 -16.41 15.82 2.94
N LEU A 354 -16.50 17.13 2.66
CA LEU A 354 -17.60 17.71 1.90
C LEU A 354 -17.70 17.13 0.49
N SER A 355 -16.57 16.98 -0.20
CA SER A 355 -16.50 16.37 -1.54
C SER A 355 -16.91 14.90 -1.56
N GLN A 356 -16.74 14.19 -0.45
CA GLN A 356 -17.16 12.79 -0.28
C GLN A 356 -18.63 12.64 0.14
N GLY A 357 -19.35 13.75 0.36
CA GLY A 357 -20.75 13.70 0.75
C GLY A 357 -21.01 13.48 2.24
N TYR A 358 -20.00 13.62 3.09
CA TYR A 358 -20.13 13.42 4.53
C TYR A 358 -21.02 14.50 5.17
N GLY A 359 -21.98 14.08 5.99
CA GLY A 359 -22.94 14.95 6.68
C GLY A 359 -23.93 15.67 5.76
N VAL A 360 -24.81 16.50 6.34
CA VAL A 360 -25.83 17.24 5.57
C VAL A 360 -25.19 18.20 4.58
N ARG A 361 -24.12 18.90 4.98
CA ARG A 361 -23.40 19.84 4.11
C ARG A 361 -22.76 19.15 2.91
N GLY A 362 -22.13 17.99 3.10
CA GLY A 362 -21.58 17.20 2.00
C GLY A 362 -22.66 16.70 1.04
N LYS A 363 -23.80 16.20 1.56
CA LYS A 363 -24.94 15.81 0.71
C LYS A 363 -25.46 16.95 -0.16
N LEU A 364 -25.64 18.15 0.43
CA LEU A 364 -26.04 19.35 -0.30
C LEU A 364 -24.99 19.78 -1.34
N PHE A 365 -23.70 19.68 -0.99
CA PHE A 365 -22.59 19.96 -1.90
C PHE A 365 -22.63 19.06 -3.14
N LEU A 366 -22.81 17.75 -2.96
CA LEU A 366 -22.94 16.79 -4.06
C LEU A 366 -24.19 17.03 -4.91
N LEU A 367 -25.33 17.39 -4.30
CA LEU A 367 -26.54 17.76 -5.04
C LEU A 367 -26.30 18.99 -5.92
N LYS A 368 -25.64 20.02 -5.39
CA LYS A 368 -25.26 21.21 -6.16
C LYS A 368 -24.33 20.87 -7.33
N GLN A 369 -23.33 20.02 -7.11
CA GLN A 369 -22.44 19.57 -8.19
C GLN A 369 -23.19 18.80 -9.29
N ARG A 370 -24.11 17.91 -8.92
CA ARG A 370 -24.94 17.16 -9.88
C ARG A 370 -25.84 18.11 -10.68
N ALA A 371 -26.46 19.08 -10.02
CA ALA A 371 -27.26 20.11 -10.68
C ALA A 371 -26.41 20.92 -11.68
N ASN A 372 -25.22 21.37 -11.29
CA ASN A 372 -24.32 22.10 -12.19
C ASN A 372 -23.87 21.26 -13.39
N LYS A 373 -23.49 19.99 -13.19
CA LYS A 373 -23.14 19.07 -14.28
C LYS A 373 -24.30 18.85 -15.25
N PHE A 374 -25.53 18.76 -14.72
CA PHE A 374 -26.73 18.64 -15.54
C PHE A 374 -26.96 19.90 -16.39
N VAL A 375 -26.87 21.10 -15.78
CA VAL A 375 -26.98 22.38 -16.50
C VAL A 375 -25.93 22.47 -17.61
N GLN A 376 -24.66 22.13 -17.32
CA GLN A 376 -23.60 22.12 -18.34
C GLN A 376 -23.90 21.15 -19.48
N LYS A 377 -24.38 19.94 -19.17
CA LYS A 377 -24.74 18.95 -20.18
C LYS A 377 -25.89 19.44 -21.08
N VAL A 378 -26.88 20.13 -20.50
CA VAL A 378 -27.98 20.74 -21.25
C VAL A 378 -27.48 21.88 -22.14
N GLN A 379 -26.63 22.78 -21.62
CA GLN A 379 -26.02 23.87 -22.39
C GLN A 379 -25.20 23.35 -23.57
N ASN A 380 -24.32 22.36 -23.34
CA ASN A 380 -23.52 21.73 -24.39
C ASN A 380 -24.42 21.07 -25.46
N LYS A 381 -25.51 20.41 -25.04
CA LYS A 381 -26.46 19.80 -25.98
C LYS A 381 -27.18 20.87 -26.81
N LEU A 382 -27.65 21.95 -26.20
CA LEU A 382 -28.29 23.06 -26.92
C LEU A 382 -27.32 23.69 -27.92
N GLN A 383 -26.09 23.99 -27.52
CA GLN A 383 -25.05 24.49 -28.44
C GLN A 383 -24.83 23.51 -29.61
N SER A 384 -24.73 22.20 -29.35
CA SER A 384 -24.55 21.21 -30.43
C SER A 384 -25.73 21.10 -31.40
N ILE A 385 -26.93 21.54 -31.01
CA ILE A 385 -28.13 21.58 -31.86
C ILE A 385 -28.13 22.88 -32.70
N PHE A 386 -27.81 24.02 -32.09
CA PHE A 386 -27.81 25.32 -32.76
C PHE A 386 -26.61 25.54 -33.69
N PHE A 387 -25.48 24.87 -33.45
CA PHE A 387 -24.26 24.98 -34.27
C PHE A 387 -24.05 23.80 -35.25
N LYS A 388 -25.10 23.01 -35.53
CA LYS A 388 -25.10 21.94 -36.55
C LYS A 388 -25.91 22.29 -37.82
N GLN A 389 -26.20 23.58 -38.04
CA GLN A 389 -27.00 24.07 -39.18
C GLN A 389 -26.20 24.81 -40.27
N ASP A 390 -24.88 24.61 -40.33
CA ASP A 390 -24.06 25.08 -41.46
C ASP A 390 -23.63 23.92 -42.37
#